data_AF-A0A4D4MHU7-F1
#
_entry.id   AF-A0A4D4MHU7-F1
#
_cell.length_a   1.000
_cell.length_b   1.000
_cell.length_c   1.000
_cell.angle_alpha   90.00
_cell.angle_beta   90.00
_cell.angle_gamma   90.00
#
_symmetry.space_group_name_H-M   'P 1'
#
loop_
_entity.id
_entity.type
_entity.pdbx_description
1 polymer ?
#
loop_
_entity_poly.entity_id
_entity_poly.type
_entity_poly.pdbx_seq_one_letter_code
_entity_poly.pdbx_strand_id
1 'polypeptide(L)'
;MTDLKASMYQAAVRPPGTGIGAVVVEFTNASGKPCVVQGHPTVAGAGNGSPQHSRPLKVTPTGSASAVRVAAGGKAWTKLTFVQVQGEADGYCVSGSKPVTYPTLVVGVPGSGAHQVALDEGALAECDDKVTVTAVSATKPS
;
A
#
# COMPACT_ATOMS: atom_id res chain seq x y z
N MET A 1 3.53 2.26 -23.04
CA MET A 1 3.83 1.96 -21.63
C MET A 1 2.69 2.48 -20.78
N THR A 2 2.27 1.71 -19.79
CA THR A 2 1.44 2.17 -18.68
C THR A 2 2.30 3.09 -17.83
N ASP A 3 1.83 4.32 -17.59
CA ASP A 3 2.50 5.29 -16.72
C ASP A 3 1.54 5.63 -15.58
N LEU A 4 1.87 5.14 -14.39
CA LEU A 4 1.06 5.33 -13.19
C LEU A 4 1.85 6.19 -12.22
N LYS A 5 1.22 7.25 -11.72
CA LYS A 5 1.67 7.95 -10.53
C LYS A 5 0.95 7.37 -9.33
N ALA A 6 1.68 7.15 -8.24
CA ALA A 6 1.11 6.61 -7.02
C ALA A 6 1.18 7.62 -5.86
N SER A 7 0.13 7.67 -5.04
CA SER A 7 0.08 8.39 -3.76
C SER A 7 -0.53 7.50 -2.69
N MET A 8 -0.32 7.81 -1.41
CA MET A 8 -0.73 6.94 -0.31
C MET A 8 -1.22 7.75 0.89
N TYR A 9 -2.47 7.54 1.29
CA TYR A 9 -3.08 8.22 2.44
C TYR A 9 -3.74 7.24 3.40
N GLN A 10 -4.02 7.69 4.62
CA GLN A 10 -4.70 6.87 5.63
C GLN A 10 -6.09 6.45 5.15
N ALA A 11 -6.44 5.18 5.35
CA ALA A 11 -7.80 4.70 5.08
C ALA A 11 -8.80 5.31 6.08
N ALA A 12 -10.05 5.49 5.66
CA ALA A 12 -11.08 6.02 6.56
C ALA A 12 -11.49 4.95 7.59
N VAL A 13 -11.59 3.69 7.17
CA VAL A 13 -11.87 2.54 8.03
C VAL A 13 -10.58 1.78 8.31
N ARG A 14 -10.23 1.66 9.60
CA ARG A 14 -8.96 1.10 10.04
C ARG A 14 -9.15 0.10 11.17
N PRO A 15 -8.27 -0.90 11.29
CA PRO A 15 -8.23 -1.75 12.48
C PRO A 15 -8.05 -0.90 13.75
N PRO A 16 -8.60 -1.34 14.89
CA PRO A 16 -8.32 -0.70 16.17
C PRO A 16 -6.84 -0.82 16.53
N GLY A 17 -6.28 0.24 17.12
CA GLY A 17 -4.87 0.34 17.50
C GLY A 17 -4.46 1.80 17.61
N THR A 18 -3.21 2.04 18.02
CA THR A 18 -2.64 3.40 18.15
C THR A 18 -1.94 3.87 16.87
N GLY A 19 -1.62 2.95 15.96
CA GLY A 19 -0.99 3.24 14.67
C GLY A 19 -1.99 3.55 13.54
N ILE A 20 -1.44 3.73 12.32
CA ILE A 20 -2.21 4.12 11.13
C ILE A 20 -3.15 3.03 10.62
N GLY A 21 -3.01 1.75 11.00
CA GLY A 21 -4.03 0.75 10.67
C GLY A 21 -3.95 0.21 9.26
N ALA A 22 -4.35 1.09 8.36
CA ALA A 22 -4.57 0.84 6.97
C ALA A 22 -4.38 2.13 6.18
N VAL A 23 -3.94 1.96 4.95
CA VAL A 23 -3.73 3.04 3.98
C VAL A 23 -4.37 2.66 2.67
N VAL A 24 -4.71 3.67 1.87
CA VAL A 24 -5.14 3.52 0.49
C VAL A 24 -4.02 4.00 -0.39
N VAL A 25 -3.62 3.18 -1.34
CA VAL A 25 -2.71 3.58 -2.41
C VAL A 25 -3.55 3.89 -3.64
N GLU A 26 -3.42 5.12 -4.14
CA GLU A 26 -4.08 5.60 -5.35
C GLU A 26 -3.09 5.55 -6.51
N PHE A 27 -3.50 4.95 -7.63
CA PHE A 27 -2.77 4.95 -8.89
C PHE A 27 -3.51 5.83 -9.89
N THR A 28 -2.88 6.92 -10.31
CA THR A 28 -3.39 7.80 -11.36
C THR A 28 -2.69 7.47 -12.68
N ASN A 29 -3.46 7.22 -13.74
CA ASN A 29 -2.91 7.05 -15.08
C ASN A 29 -2.41 8.40 -15.62
N ALA A 30 -1.09 8.58 -15.60
CA ALA A 30 -0.43 9.79 -16.08
C ALA A 30 -0.14 9.74 -17.59
N SER A 31 -0.39 8.60 -18.25
CA SER A 31 -0.24 8.51 -19.70
C SER A 31 -1.40 9.18 -20.43
N GLY A 32 -1.15 9.61 -21.67
CA GLY A 32 -2.18 10.18 -22.56
C GLY A 32 -3.18 9.17 -23.14
N LYS A 33 -3.18 7.91 -22.68
CA LYS A 33 -4.08 6.85 -23.20
C LYS A 33 -4.59 5.92 -22.10
N PRO A 34 -5.69 5.19 -22.32
CA PRO A 34 -6.15 4.22 -21.34
C PRO A 34 -5.12 3.11 -21.10
N CYS A 35 -5.03 2.64 -19.86
CA CYS A 35 -4.26 1.46 -19.47
C CYS A 35 -5.14 0.46 -18.71
N VAL A 36 -4.61 -0.75 -18.50
CA VAL A 36 -5.26 -1.77 -17.69
C VAL A 36 -4.35 -2.12 -16.52
N VAL A 37 -4.91 -2.11 -15.31
CA VAL A 37 -4.26 -2.56 -14.09
C VAL A 37 -5.07 -3.72 -13.51
N GLN A 38 -4.41 -4.71 -12.90
CA GLN A 38 -5.08 -5.89 -12.38
C GLN A 38 -4.26 -6.59 -11.30
N GLY A 39 -4.93 -7.41 -10.50
CA GLY A 39 -4.28 -8.27 -9.52
C GLY A 39 -4.10 -7.62 -8.14
N HIS A 40 -3.41 -8.35 -7.28
CA HIS A 40 -3.05 -7.92 -5.93
C HIS A 40 -1.63 -7.37 -5.95
N PRO A 41 -1.40 -6.13 -5.50
CA PRO A 41 -0.07 -5.58 -5.42
C PRO A 41 0.85 -6.34 -4.45
N THR A 42 2.13 -6.36 -4.77
CA THR A 42 3.18 -6.67 -3.79
C THR A 42 3.50 -5.43 -2.98
N VAL A 43 4.01 -5.62 -1.75
CA VAL A 43 4.36 -4.51 -0.85
C VAL A 43 5.70 -4.82 -0.19
N ALA A 44 6.58 -3.82 -0.17
CA ALA A 44 7.83 -3.87 0.55
C ALA A 44 8.05 -2.55 1.30
N GLY A 45 8.56 -2.61 2.53
CA GLY A 45 8.96 -1.41 3.27
C GLY A 45 10.30 -0.89 2.81
N ALA A 46 10.47 0.43 2.67
CA ALA A 46 11.71 1.02 2.14
C ALA A 46 12.07 2.35 2.83
N GLY A 47 13.38 2.63 2.87
CA GLY A 47 13.90 3.96 3.20
C GLY A 47 13.68 4.97 2.07
N ASN A 48 13.64 6.27 2.40
CA ASN A 48 13.47 7.35 1.41
C ASN A 48 14.51 7.24 0.28
N GLY A 49 14.05 7.33 -0.97
CA GLY A 49 14.91 7.30 -2.17
C GLY A 49 15.66 5.98 -2.41
N SER A 50 15.36 4.93 -1.64
CA SER A 50 16.10 3.66 -1.67
C SER A 50 15.21 2.44 -2.02
N PRO A 51 14.48 2.45 -3.15
CA PRO A 51 13.53 1.37 -3.48
C PRO A 51 14.22 0.02 -3.70
N GLN A 52 15.48 0.04 -4.13
CA GLN A 52 16.31 -1.15 -4.36
C GLN A 52 16.75 -1.85 -3.06
N HIS A 53 16.62 -1.18 -1.91
CA HIS A 53 16.91 -1.72 -0.58
C HIS A 53 15.63 -1.97 0.23
N SER A 54 14.52 -2.23 -0.47
CA SER A 54 13.24 -2.52 0.16
C SER A 54 13.21 -3.93 0.78
N ARG A 55 12.43 -4.10 1.83
CA ARG A 55 12.21 -5.38 2.53
C ARG A 55 10.79 -5.86 2.22
N PRO A 56 10.62 -6.97 1.48
CA PRO A 56 9.30 -7.49 1.14
C PRO A 56 8.48 -7.84 2.38
N LEU A 57 7.21 -7.43 2.39
CA LEU A 57 6.23 -7.86 3.38
C LEU A 57 5.51 -9.11 2.90
N LYS A 58 5.05 -9.95 3.84
CA LYS A 58 4.19 -11.08 3.56
C LYS A 58 2.77 -10.61 3.24
N VAL A 59 2.43 -10.65 1.96
CA VAL A 59 1.11 -10.26 1.46
C VAL A 59 0.08 -11.36 1.69
N THR A 60 -1.05 -10.99 2.30
CA THR A 60 -2.28 -11.78 2.32
C THR A 60 -3.31 -11.12 1.39
N PRO A 61 -3.53 -11.65 0.17
CA PRO A 61 -4.47 -11.07 -0.77
C PRO A 61 -5.92 -11.27 -0.31
N THR A 62 -6.77 -10.28 -0.56
CA THR A 62 -8.22 -10.34 -0.28
C THR A 62 -9.03 -9.81 -1.46
N GLY A 63 -10.25 -10.32 -1.60
CA GLY A 63 -11.12 -10.00 -2.73
C GLY A 63 -10.65 -10.60 -4.05
N SER A 64 -11.54 -10.64 -5.03
CA SER A 64 -11.26 -11.14 -6.37
C SER A 64 -10.57 -10.07 -7.22
N ALA A 65 -9.54 -10.46 -7.96
CA ALA A 65 -8.91 -9.58 -8.93
C ALA A 65 -9.68 -9.59 -10.26
N SER A 66 -9.89 -8.41 -10.83
CA SER A 66 -10.41 -8.23 -12.18
C SER A 66 -9.59 -7.18 -12.92
N ALA A 67 -9.69 -7.18 -14.25
CA ALA A 67 -9.06 -6.17 -15.07
C ALA A 67 -9.77 -4.82 -14.88
N VAL A 68 -8.99 -3.80 -14.48
CA VAL A 68 -9.48 -2.43 -14.31
C VAL A 68 -8.93 -1.58 -15.44
N ARG A 69 -9.81 -1.10 -16.32
CA ARG A 69 -9.47 -0.14 -17.36
C ARG A 69 -9.47 1.27 -16.77
N VAL A 70 -8.32 1.94 -16.81
CA VAL A 70 -8.12 3.29 -16.29
C VAL A 70 -7.94 4.25 -17.45
N ALA A 71 -8.86 5.20 -17.63
CA ALA A 71 -8.75 6.26 -18.65
C ALA A 71 -7.53 7.16 -18.38
N ALA A 72 -7.12 7.97 -19.35
CA ALA A 72 -6.09 9.00 -19.13
C ALA A 72 -6.55 9.95 -18.01
N GLY A 73 -5.70 10.20 -17.00
CA GLY A 73 -6.06 10.94 -15.78
C GLY A 73 -7.00 10.20 -14.82
N GLY A 74 -7.48 9.01 -15.18
CA GLY A 74 -8.31 8.17 -14.33
C GLY A 74 -7.52 7.54 -13.19
N LYS A 75 -8.25 6.96 -12.23
CA LYS A 75 -7.69 6.43 -10.98
C LYS A 75 -8.10 4.99 -10.73
N ALA A 76 -7.24 4.27 -10.03
CA ALA A 76 -7.51 2.98 -9.42
C ALA A 76 -6.89 2.94 -8.01
N TRP A 77 -7.37 2.04 -7.16
CA TRP A 77 -6.98 2.01 -5.75
C TRP A 77 -6.73 0.60 -5.25
N THR A 78 -5.89 0.47 -4.23
CA THR A 78 -5.81 -0.71 -3.37
C THR A 78 -5.79 -0.26 -1.91
N LYS A 79 -6.31 -1.11 -1.01
CA LYS A 79 -6.18 -0.91 0.43
C LYS A 79 -5.14 -1.87 0.98
N LEU A 80 -4.22 -1.33 1.77
CA LEU A 80 -3.24 -2.08 2.54
C LEU A 80 -3.62 -1.99 4.01
N THR A 81 -3.69 -3.13 4.69
CA THR A 81 -4.01 -3.21 6.13
C THR A 81 -2.88 -3.94 6.85
N PHE A 82 -2.28 -3.30 7.84
CA PHE A 82 -1.09 -3.79 8.54
C PHE A 82 -1.46 -4.34 9.90
N VAL A 83 -0.68 -5.29 10.41
CA VAL A 83 -0.77 -5.68 11.81
C VAL A 83 -0.35 -4.48 12.65
N GLN A 84 -1.24 -4.06 13.54
CA GLN A 84 -1.08 -2.81 14.28
C GLN A 84 -0.11 -2.93 15.42
N VAL A 85 0.81 -1.96 15.49
CA VAL A 85 1.50 -1.59 16.71
C VAL A 85 0.47 -1.16 17.75
N GLN A 86 0.60 -1.68 18.97
CA GLN A 86 -0.26 -1.40 20.11
C GLN A 86 0.48 -0.59 21.16
N GLY A 87 -0.25 0.06 22.07
CA GLY A 87 0.32 0.84 23.17
C GLY A 87 0.81 2.24 22.77
N GLU A 88 1.23 3.02 23.76
CA GLU A 88 1.76 4.38 23.60
C GLU A 88 3.29 4.39 23.38
N ALA A 89 3.83 5.54 22.96
CA ALA A 89 5.26 5.78 22.71
C ALA A 89 5.90 4.82 21.69
N ASP A 90 6.83 3.96 22.13
CA ASP A 90 7.56 3.04 21.25
C ASP A 90 6.69 1.89 20.73
N GLY A 91 5.53 1.68 21.35
CA GLY A 91 4.57 0.65 21.01
C GLY A 91 5.13 -0.78 21.11
N TYR A 92 4.27 -1.77 20.87
CA TYR A 92 4.64 -3.17 20.87
C TYR A 92 3.80 -3.97 19.87
N CYS A 93 4.35 -5.09 19.40
CA CYS A 93 3.59 -6.09 18.66
C CYS A 93 3.05 -7.14 19.63
N VAL A 94 1.76 -7.48 19.52
CA VAL A 94 1.12 -8.52 20.36
C VAL A 94 1.83 -9.87 20.23
N SER A 95 2.44 -10.13 19.07
CA SER A 95 3.26 -11.31 18.79
C SER A 95 4.59 -11.37 19.55
N GLY A 96 5.03 -10.26 20.16
CA GLY A 96 6.37 -10.11 20.74
C GLY A 96 7.44 -9.67 19.73
N SER A 97 7.11 -9.52 18.44
CA SER A 97 8.00 -8.95 17.44
C SER A 97 8.35 -7.49 17.77
N LYS A 98 9.51 -7.03 17.30
CA LYS A 98 9.84 -5.60 17.38
C LYS A 98 9.05 -4.82 16.31
N PRO A 99 8.35 -3.72 16.67
CA PRO A 99 7.72 -2.84 15.70
C PRO A 99 8.71 -2.31 14.67
N VAL A 100 8.28 -2.17 13.42
CA VAL A 100 9.10 -1.61 12.34
C VAL A 100 8.37 -0.41 11.73
N THR A 101 9.11 0.67 11.52
CA THR A 101 8.61 1.87 10.85
C THR A 101 9.27 2.02 9.49
N TYR A 102 8.46 2.21 8.46
CA TYR A 102 8.92 2.48 7.10
C TYR A 102 8.51 3.91 6.69
N PRO A 103 9.46 4.75 6.24
CA PRO A 103 9.11 6.08 5.73
C PRO A 103 8.39 6.01 4.37
N THR A 104 8.60 4.93 3.61
CA THR A 104 7.93 4.69 2.33
C THR A 104 7.63 3.21 2.14
N LEU A 105 6.70 2.92 1.23
CA LEU A 105 6.47 1.57 0.71
C LEU A 105 6.84 1.53 -0.78
N VAL A 106 7.36 0.39 -1.23
CA VAL A 106 7.42 0.03 -2.65
C VAL A 106 6.23 -0.87 -2.95
N VAL A 107 5.32 -0.40 -3.80
CA VAL A 107 4.09 -1.09 -4.17
C VAL A 107 4.21 -1.58 -5.61
N GLY A 108 4.31 -2.90 -5.79
CA GLY A 108 4.42 -3.54 -7.10
C GLY A 108 3.05 -3.86 -7.68
N VAL A 109 2.65 -3.21 -8.77
CA VAL A 109 1.41 -3.51 -9.48
C VAL A 109 1.69 -4.52 -10.60
N PRO A 110 1.03 -5.69 -10.63
CA PRO A 110 1.24 -6.70 -11.67
C PRO A 110 1.12 -6.11 -13.08
N GLY A 111 2.17 -6.30 -13.89
CA GLY A 111 2.24 -5.79 -15.26
C GLY A 111 2.36 -4.25 -15.39
N SER A 112 2.41 -3.50 -14.29
CA SER A 112 2.44 -2.03 -14.28
C SER A 112 3.58 -1.42 -13.44
N GLY A 113 4.60 -2.22 -13.12
CA GLY A 113 5.81 -1.77 -12.43
C GLY A 113 5.66 -1.59 -10.92
N ALA A 114 6.69 -1.04 -10.29
CA ALA A 114 6.74 -0.80 -8.84
C ALA A 114 6.86 0.70 -8.54
N HIS A 115 6.17 1.13 -7.49
CA HIS A 115 6.00 2.55 -7.14
C HIS A 115 6.41 2.76 -5.70
N GLN A 116 7.43 3.59 -5.48
CA GLN A 116 7.78 4.01 -4.12
C GLN A 116 6.90 5.19 -3.70
N VAL A 117 6.18 5.03 -2.60
CA VAL A 117 5.20 6.01 -2.09
C VAL A 117 5.45 6.29 -0.61
N ALA A 118 5.45 7.57 -0.27
CA ALA A 118 5.40 8.03 1.11
C ALA A 118 3.94 8.18 1.54
N LEU A 119 3.68 8.05 2.84
CA LEU A 119 2.37 8.40 3.39
C LEU A 119 2.23 9.93 3.41
N ASP A 120 1.07 10.43 2.98
CA ASP A 120 0.82 11.87 2.92
C ASP A 120 0.96 12.54 4.30
N GLU A 121 0.50 11.86 5.35
CA GLU A 121 0.59 12.33 6.74
C GLU A 121 0.84 11.17 7.72
N GLY A 122 1.88 11.33 8.55
CA GLY A 122 2.29 10.36 9.57
C GLY A 122 3.39 9.40 9.09
N ALA A 123 3.64 8.36 9.89
CA ALA A 123 4.64 7.34 9.57
C ALA A 123 4.00 5.94 9.65
N LEU A 124 4.35 5.08 8.71
CA LEU A 124 3.81 3.73 8.67
C LEU A 124 4.61 2.84 9.62
N ALA A 125 3.98 2.44 10.72
CA ALA A 125 4.52 1.45 11.64
C ALA A 125 3.68 0.18 11.58
N GLU A 126 4.34 -0.97 11.54
CA GLU A 126 3.70 -2.27 11.42
C GLU A 126 4.38 -3.33 12.29
N CYS A 127 3.71 -4.48 12.36
CA CYS A 127 4.14 -5.66 13.09
C CYS A 127 4.16 -6.89 12.18
N ASP A 128 5.12 -7.77 12.46
CA ASP A 128 5.22 -9.11 11.87
C ASP A 128 5.52 -9.17 10.37
N ASP A 129 5.94 -8.06 9.75
CA ASP A 129 6.20 -7.94 8.31
C ASP A 129 5.00 -8.43 7.47
N LYS A 130 3.77 -8.16 7.92
CA LYS A 130 2.54 -8.68 7.32
C LYS A 130 1.62 -7.56 6.86
N VAL A 131 1.03 -7.77 5.69
CA VAL A 131 0.05 -6.85 5.13
C VAL A 131 -1.07 -7.60 4.41
N THR A 132 -2.30 -7.21 4.69
CA THR A 132 -3.48 -7.64 3.92
C THR A 132 -3.71 -6.64 2.80
N VAL A 133 -3.86 -7.14 1.57
CA VAL A 133 -3.92 -6.31 0.36
C VAL A 133 -5.18 -6.63 -0.43
N THR A 134 -5.97 -5.62 -0.78
CA THR A 134 -7.08 -5.82 -1.72
C THR A 134 -6.58 -5.83 -3.16
N ALA A 135 -7.30 -6.51 -4.05
CA ALA A 135 -7.09 -6.32 -5.48
C ALA A 135 -7.20 -4.83 -5.87
N VAL A 136 -6.50 -4.43 -6.93
CA VAL A 136 -6.66 -3.09 -7.51
C VAL A 136 -8.09 -2.94 -8.05
N SER A 137 -8.73 -1.81 -7.73
CA SER A 137 -10.14 -1.55 -8.05
C SER A 137 -10.35 -0.16 -8.65
N ALA A 138 -11.38 0.00 -9.49
CA ALA A 138 -11.89 1.30 -9.95
C ALA A 138 -12.75 2.02 -8.89
N THR A 139 -12.97 1.39 -7.74
CA THR A 139 -13.74 1.97 -6.64
C THR A 139 -12.81 2.24 -5.49
N LYS A 140 -12.81 3.49 -5.00
CA LYS A 140 -12.04 3.88 -3.83
C LYS A 140 -12.51 3.06 -2.61
N PRO A 141 -11.61 2.30 -1.96
CA PRO A 141 -11.95 1.57 -0.74
C PRO A 141 -12.11 2.54 0.43
N SER A 142 -12.98 2.17 1.36
CA SER A 142 -13.12 2.82 2.68
C SER A 142 -11.95 2.52 3.60
#